data_AF-A0A7J7U5S3-F1
#
_entry.id   AF-A0A7J7U5S3-F1
#
_cell.length_a   1.000
_cell.length_b   1.000
_cell.length_c   1.000
_cell.angle_alpha   90.00
_cell.angle_beta   90.00
_cell.angle_gamma   90.00
#
_symmetry.space_group_name_H-M   'P 1'
#
loop_
_entity.id
_entity.type
_entity.pdbx_description
1 polymer ?
#
loop_
_entity_poly.entity_id
_entity_poly.type
_entity_poly.pdbx_seq_one_letter_code
_entity_poly.pdbx_strand_id
1 'polypeptide(L)'
;MFQKKTPQGWREVLIDIDPQVSDKLRFVLAPCATPAEAFIQHDETRDHVEVCPEAGVIIQELSQRIALTGGAALIADYGHDGTKTDTFRGFCGHKLHDVLIAPGTADLTADVDFSYLRRMAQGTVASLGPIKQQTFLKNMGIDVRLKVLLDKSTEPSLRQQLLQGYDMLMNPKKMGERFNFFALLPHQRLHARSHEINANHSKPSPSPVAGFSELTWQ
;
A
#
# COMPACT_ATOMS: atom_id res chain seq x y z
N MET A 1 -14.15 -3.46 -7.36
CA MET A 1 -15.46 -4.15 -7.23
C MET A 1 -15.77 -4.28 -5.74
N PHE A 2 -17.06 -4.26 -5.40
CA PHE A 2 -17.54 -4.17 -4.02
C PHE A 2 -18.51 -5.31 -3.77
N GLN A 3 -18.35 -6.02 -2.66
CA GLN A 3 -19.16 -7.18 -2.32
C GLN A 3 -19.72 -7.02 -0.92
N LYS A 4 -21.00 -7.38 -0.73
CA LYS A 4 -21.69 -7.35 0.55
C LYS A 4 -22.27 -8.72 0.88
N LYS A 5 -22.07 -9.16 2.11
CA LYS A 5 -22.63 -10.41 2.63
C LYS A 5 -24.10 -10.23 2.98
N THR A 6 -24.93 -11.16 2.52
CA THR A 6 -26.37 -11.21 2.79
C THR A 6 -26.75 -12.61 3.31
N PRO A 7 -27.95 -12.80 3.87
CA PRO A 7 -28.42 -14.14 4.25
C PRO A 7 -28.46 -15.13 3.08
N GLN A 8 -28.54 -14.64 1.83
CA GLN A 8 -28.57 -15.44 0.60
C GLN A 8 -27.19 -15.53 -0.09
N GLY A 9 -26.10 -15.20 0.61
CA GLY A 9 -24.72 -15.21 0.10
C GLY A 9 -24.18 -13.83 -0.25
N TRP A 10 -23.05 -13.77 -0.95
CA TRP A 10 -22.45 -12.51 -1.36
C TRP A 10 -23.21 -11.87 -2.53
N ARG A 11 -23.31 -10.54 -2.51
CA ARG A 11 -23.93 -9.74 -3.57
C ARG A 11 -23.02 -8.57 -3.92
N GLU A 12 -22.82 -8.38 -5.21
CA GLU A 12 -22.04 -7.25 -5.71
C GLU A 12 -22.82 -5.95 -5.47
N VAL A 13 -22.13 -4.92 -5.00
CA VAL A 13 -22.67 -3.57 -4.90
C VAL A 13 -22.46 -2.88 -6.25
N LEU A 14 -23.57 -2.46 -6.85
CA LEU A 14 -23.62 -1.81 -8.16
C LEU A 14 -24.17 -0.38 -8.03
N ILE A 15 -24.07 0.38 -9.10
CA ILE A 15 -24.65 1.73 -9.20
C ILE A 15 -25.87 1.65 -10.13
N ASP A 16 -26.97 2.22 -9.69
CA ASP A 16 -28.24 2.31 -10.42
C ASP A 16 -28.80 3.74 -10.35
N ILE A 17 -29.79 4.02 -11.21
CA ILE A 17 -30.52 5.28 -11.22
C ILE A 17 -31.54 5.28 -10.07
N ASP A 18 -31.69 6.41 -9.38
CA ASP A 18 -32.74 6.59 -8.38
C ASP A 18 -34.11 6.72 -9.10
N PRO A 19 -35.09 5.82 -8.84
CA PRO A 19 -36.37 5.86 -9.54
C PRO A 19 -37.26 7.03 -9.11
N GLN A 20 -36.94 7.69 -7.99
CA GLN A 20 -37.74 8.80 -7.45
C GLN A 20 -37.16 10.17 -7.78
N VAL A 21 -35.88 10.25 -8.13
CA VAL A 21 -35.16 11.51 -8.35
C VAL A 21 -34.39 11.45 -9.67
N SER A 22 -34.78 12.30 -10.63
CA SER A 22 -34.09 12.43 -11.92
C SER A 22 -32.60 12.72 -11.71
N ASP A 23 -31.76 12.09 -12.54
CA ASP A 23 -30.31 12.32 -12.60
C ASP A 23 -29.53 12.04 -11.30
N LYS A 24 -30.14 11.32 -10.37
CA LYS A 24 -29.49 10.87 -9.13
C LYS A 24 -29.09 9.40 -9.22
N LEU A 25 -27.87 9.09 -8.82
CA LEU A 25 -27.36 7.73 -8.71
C LEU A 25 -27.50 7.20 -7.27
N ARG A 26 -27.57 5.87 -7.13
CA ARG A 26 -27.60 5.19 -5.83
C ARG A 26 -26.83 3.87 -5.89
N PHE A 27 -26.33 3.43 -4.75
CA PHE A 27 -25.83 2.07 -4.59
C PHE A 27 -26.99 1.07 -4.46
N VAL A 28 -26.89 -0.06 -5.16
CA VAL A 28 -27.84 -1.17 -5.08
C VAL A 28 -27.07 -2.49 -4.96
N LEU A 29 -27.76 -3.55 -4.53
CA LEU A 29 -27.21 -4.89 -4.54
C LEU A 29 -27.66 -5.63 -5.79
N ALA A 30 -26.75 -6.38 -6.40
CA ALA A 30 -27.10 -7.32 -7.45
C ALA A 30 -28.20 -8.30 -6.95
N PRO A 31 -29.18 -8.67 -7.78
CA PRO A 31 -30.27 -9.56 -7.36
C PRO A 31 -29.77 -10.99 -7.10
N CYS A 32 -28.69 -11.40 -7.76
CA CYS A 32 -28.05 -12.69 -7.63
C CYS A 32 -26.52 -12.53 -7.56
N ALA A 33 -25.82 -13.63 -7.28
CA ALA A 33 -24.37 -13.70 -7.37
C ALA A 33 -23.89 -13.33 -8.79
N THR A 34 -22.84 -12.52 -8.85
CA THR A 34 -22.15 -12.17 -10.10
C THR A 34 -20.83 -12.96 -10.18
N PRO A 35 -20.19 -13.08 -11.36
CA PRO A 35 -18.87 -13.70 -11.48
C PRO A 35 -17.81 -13.10 -10.55
N ALA A 36 -18.02 -11.87 -10.11
CA ALA A 36 -17.17 -11.16 -9.19
C ALA A 36 -17.10 -11.86 -7.81
N GLU A 37 -18.08 -12.68 -7.43
CA GLU A 37 -18.05 -13.47 -6.19
C GLU A 37 -16.82 -14.40 -6.13
N ALA A 38 -16.27 -14.82 -7.27
CA ALA A 38 -15.07 -15.66 -7.34
C ALA A 38 -13.82 -15.04 -6.70
N PHE A 39 -13.80 -13.72 -6.49
CA PHE A 39 -12.69 -13.04 -5.82
C PHE A 39 -12.80 -13.03 -4.29
N ILE A 40 -13.95 -13.43 -3.75
CA ILE A 40 -14.17 -13.54 -2.31
C ILE A 40 -13.50 -14.79 -1.76
N GLN A 41 -12.89 -14.66 -0.59
CA GLN A 41 -12.23 -15.78 0.08
C GLN A 41 -13.24 -16.64 0.83
N HIS A 42 -12.98 -17.94 0.89
CA HIS A 42 -13.84 -18.89 1.59
C HIS A 42 -13.84 -18.67 3.12
N ASP A 43 -12.72 -18.18 3.65
CA ASP A 43 -12.53 -17.83 5.06
C ASP A 43 -12.81 -16.35 5.34
N GLU A 44 -13.44 -15.63 4.42
CA GLU A 44 -13.77 -14.22 4.60
C GLU A 44 -14.81 -14.03 5.72
N THR A 45 -14.39 -13.31 6.76
CA THR A 45 -15.21 -13.03 7.94
C THR A 45 -15.92 -11.67 7.88
N ARG A 46 -15.49 -10.78 6.97
CA ARG A 46 -16.09 -9.44 6.82
C ARG A 46 -17.48 -9.55 6.19
N ASP A 47 -18.29 -8.51 6.41
CA ASP A 47 -19.60 -8.38 5.76
C ASP A 47 -19.55 -7.53 4.49
N HIS A 48 -18.47 -6.77 4.29
CA HIS A 48 -18.24 -6.02 3.05
C HIS A 48 -16.76 -6.14 2.67
N VAL A 49 -16.51 -6.32 1.37
CA VAL A 49 -15.16 -6.49 0.82
C VAL A 49 -15.01 -5.66 -0.44
N GLU A 50 -13.91 -4.94 -0.52
CA GLU A 50 -13.46 -4.24 -1.72
C GLU A 50 -12.34 -5.06 -2.36
N VAL A 51 -12.47 -5.37 -3.65
CA VAL A 51 -11.43 -6.09 -4.39
C VAL A 51 -11.07 -5.31 -5.65
N CYS A 52 -9.77 -5.24 -5.95
CA CYS A 52 -9.24 -4.74 -7.20
C CYS A 52 -8.59 -5.90 -7.98
N PRO A 53 -9.31 -6.60 -8.87
CA PRO A 53 -8.77 -7.72 -9.64
C PRO A 53 -7.54 -7.33 -10.47
N GLU A 54 -7.53 -6.12 -11.03
CA GLU A 54 -6.43 -5.61 -11.84
C GLU A 54 -5.12 -5.49 -11.02
N ALA A 55 -5.20 -5.00 -9.78
CA ALA A 55 -4.05 -4.99 -8.88
C ALA A 55 -3.51 -6.41 -8.65
N GLY A 56 -4.39 -7.42 -8.58
CA GLY A 56 -3.98 -8.81 -8.48
C GLY A 56 -3.19 -9.30 -9.69
N VAL A 57 -3.63 -8.95 -10.91
CA VAL A 57 -2.92 -9.27 -12.16
C VAL A 57 -1.54 -8.60 -12.19
N ILE A 58 -1.45 -7.33 -11.81
CA ILE A 58 -0.18 -6.59 -11.74
C ILE A 58 0.79 -7.26 -10.76
N ILE A 59 0.31 -7.66 -9.58
CA ILE A 59 1.16 -8.32 -8.58
C ILE A 59 1.64 -9.69 -9.07
N GLN A 60 0.79 -10.47 -9.75
CA GLN A 60 1.20 -11.74 -10.35
C GLN A 60 2.31 -11.54 -11.38
N GLU A 61 2.15 -10.59 -12.30
CA GLU A 61 3.14 -10.26 -13.32
C GLU A 61 4.47 -9.79 -12.70
N LEU A 62 4.42 -8.90 -11.70
CA LEU A 62 5.60 -8.46 -10.97
C LEU A 62 6.30 -9.62 -10.26
N SER A 63 5.53 -10.51 -9.63
CA SER A 63 6.05 -11.67 -8.94
C SER A 63 6.75 -12.63 -9.90
N GLN A 64 6.15 -12.90 -11.06
CA GLN A 64 6.76 -13.74 -12.10
C GLN A 64 8.06 -13.14 -12.62
N ARG A 65 8.08 -11.83 -12.95
CA ARG A 65 9.30 -11.15 -13.41
C ARG A 65 10.42 -11.23 -12.37
N ILE A 66 10.10 -10.95 -11.11
CA ILE A 66 11.09 -11.00 -10.02
C ILE A 66 11.63 -12.42 -9.83
N ALA A 67 10.78 -13.45 -9.93
CA ALA A 67 11.22 -14.83 -9.81
C ALA A 67 12.12 -15.29 -10.98
N LEU A 68 11.80 -14.86 -12.20
CA LEU A 68 12.53 -15.26 -13.41
C LEU A 68 13.85 -14.50 -13.59
N THR A 69 13.83 -13.18 -13.38
CA THR A 69 14.96 -12.30 -13.71
C THR A 69 15.63 -11.64 -12.50
N GLY A 70 15.14 -11.92 -11.29
CA GLY A 70 15.56 -11.22 -10.08
C GLY A 70 14.98 -9.80 -10.00
N GLY A 71 15.49 -9.02 -9.05
CA GLY A 71 15.01 -7.66 -8.75
C GLY A 71 14.20 -7.60 -7.46
N ALA A 72 13.44 -6.52 -7.28
CA ALA A 72 12.52 -6.32 -6.16
C ALA A 72 11.45 -5.29 -6.55
N ALA A 73 10.30 -5.34 -5.89
CA ALA A 73 9.29 -4.30 -5.95
C ALA A 73 9.01 -3.73 -4.56
N LEU A 74 8.77 -2.42 -4.50
CA LEU A 74 8.32 -1.71 -3.30
C LEU A 74 7.03 -0.99 -3.65
N ILE A 75 5.95 -1.38 -2.99
CA ILE A 75 4.63 -0.79 -3.11
C ILE A 75 4.42 0.10 -1.88
N ALA A 76 4.13 1.38 -2.11
CA ALA A 76 3.92 2.37 -1.08
C ALA A 76 2.57 3.07 -1.31
N ASP A 77 1.60 2.79 -0.44
CA ASP A 77 0.27 3.37 -0.55
C ASP A 77 -0.45 3.37 0.81
N TYR A 78 -1.52 4.13 0.94
CA TYR A 78 -2.40 4.01 2.09
C TYR A 78 -3.30 2.79 1.97
N GLY A 79 -3.50 2.13 3.10
CA GLY A 79 -4.27 0.91 3.09
C GLY A 79 -4.26 0.14 4.41
N HIS A 80 -4.60 -1.13 4.31
CA HIS A 80 -4.74 -2.04 5.43
C HIS A 80 -4.29 -3.46 5.07
N ASP A 81 -4.17 -4.33 6.06
CA ASP A 81 -3.81 -5.75 5.88
C ASP A 81 -5.03 -6.62 6.21
N GLY A 82 -6.04 -6.62 5.34
CA GLY A 82 -7.25 -7.45 5.51
C GLY A 82 -8.28 -6.99 6.55
N THR A 83 -8.13 -5.80 7.15
CA THR A 83 -8.99 -5.37 8.29
C THR A 83 -10.14 -4.42 7.95
N LYS A 84 -10.07 -3.65 6.85
CA LYS A 84 -11.12 -2.69 6.49
C LYS A 84 -12.08 -3.24 5.45
N THR A 85 -13.20 -2.54 5.30
CA THR A 85 -14.38 -3.00 4.56
C THR A 85 -14.96 -1.94 3.61
N ASP A 86 -15.05 -0.69 4.05
CA ASP A 86 -15.61 0.43 3.27
C ASP A 86 -14.61 1.59 3.29
N THR A 87 -13.93 1.78 2.16
CA THR A 87 -12.83 2.74 2.02
C THR A 87 -12.93 3.56 0.74
N PHE A 88 -13.91 3.27 -0.11
CA PHE A 88 -14.18 4.03 -1.33
C PHE A 88 -14.68 5.44 -1.01
N ARG A 89 -13.92 6.45 -1.44
CA ARG A 89 -14.16 7.86 -1.13
C ARG A 89 -13.93 8.73 -2.35
N GLY A 90 -14.67 9.83 -2.42
CA GLY A 90 -14.43 10.92 -3.36
C GLY A 90 -13.76 12.08 -2.64
N PHE A 91 -12.83 12.76 -3.32
CA PHE A 91 -12.24 14.00 -2.85
C PHE A 91 -12.38 15.10 -3.89
N CYS A 92 -12.88 16.25 -3.47
CA CYS A 92 -12.97 17.44 -4.31
C CYS A 92 -12.58 18.67 -3.46
N GLY A 93 -11.66 19.49 -3.97
CA GLY A 93 -11.17 20.69 -3.26
C GLY A 93 -10.62 20.39 -1.86
N HIS A 94 -9.92 19.26 -1.69
CA HIS A 94 -9.38 18.77 -0.40
C HIS A 94 -10.43 18.43 0.67
N LYS A 95 -11.67 18.15 0.27
CA LYS A 95 -12.75 17.72 1.16
C LYS A 95 -13.35 16.41 0.69
N LEU A 96 -13.87 15.64 1.63
CA LEU A 96 -14.65 14.44 1.32
C LEU A 96 -15.88 14.85 0.50
N HIS A 97 -16.08 14.15 -0.60
CA HIS A 97 -17.18 14.36 -1.52
C HIS A 97 -17.89 13.02 -1.75
N ASP A 98 -19.21 13.06 -1.81
CA ASP A 98 -19.99 11.88 -2.17
C ASP A 98 -19.63 11.45 -3.61
N VAL A 99 -19.26 10.19 -3.77
CA VAL A 99 -18.80 9.60 -5.03
C VAL A 99 -19.88 9.56 -6.11
N LEU A 100 -21.16 9.61 -5.73
CA LEU A 100 -22.29 9.56 -6.65
C LEU A 100 -22.81 10.94 -7.06
N ILE A 101 -22.32 12.02 -6.43
CA ILE A 101 -22.68 13.40 -6.79
C ILE A 101 -21.73 13.91 -7.86
N ALA A 102 -22.29 14.41 -8.97
CA ALA A 102 -21.56 14.94 -10.13
C ALA A 102 -20.34 14.08 -10.54
N PRO A 103 -20.56 12.81 -10.97
CA PRO A 103 -19.48 11.90 -11.35
C PRO A 103 -18.51 12.54 -12.35
N GLY A 104 -17.22 12.31 -12.15
CA GLY A 104 -16.14 12.91 -12.95
C GLY A 104 -15.59 14.24 -12.41
N THR A 105 -16.23 14.84 -11.39
CA THR A 105 -15.78 16.09 -10.75
C THR A 105 -14.96 15.89 -9.45
N ALA A 106 -14.93 14.67 -8.92
CA ALA A 106 -14.16 14.29 -7.74
C ALA A 106 -13.12 13.22 -8.09
N ASP A 107 -11.97 13.28 -7.41
CA ASP A 107 -10.95 12.23 -7.44
C ASP A 107 -11.41 11.04 -6.59
N LEU A 108 -11.28 9.83 -7.12
CA LEU A 108 -11.81 8.62 -6.49
C LEU A 108 -10.68 7.79 -5.92
N THR A 109 -10.86 7.28 -4.71
CA THR A 109 -9.88 6.44 -4.06
C THR A 109 -10.50 5.32 -3.24
N ALA A 110 -9.82 4.18 -3.17
CA ALA A 110 -9.98 3.17 -2.14
C ALA A 110 -8.62 2.86 -1.48
N ASP A 111 -8.66 2.34 -0.25
CA ASP A 111 -7.48 1.83 0.44
C ASP A 111 -6.97 0.54 -0.24
N VAL A 112 -5.66 0.36 -0.26
CA VAL A 112 -5.05 -0.91 -0.72
C VAL A 112 -5.20 -2.00 0.35
N ASP A 113 -5.73 -3.16 -0.03
CA ASP A 113 -5.68 -4.37 0.80
C ASP A 113 -4.36 -5.14 0.54
N PHE A 114 -3.36 -4.89 1.37
CA PHE A 114 -2.04 -5.55 1.27
C PHE A 114 -2.12 -7.06 1.54
N SER A 115 -3.14 -7.54 2.26
CA SER A 115 -3.36 -8.98 2.45
C SER A 115 -3.75 -9.65 1.14
N TYR A 116 -4.54 -8.94 0.32
CA TYR A 116 -4.91 -9.38 -1.02
C TYR A 116 -3.69 -9.39 -1.94
N LEU A 117 -2.88 -8.31 -1.95
CA LEU A 117 -1.64 -8.28 -2.75
C LEU A 117 -0.70 -9.44 -2.38
N ARG A 118 -0.50 -9.71 -1.09
CA ARG A 118 0.32 -10.83 -0.61
C ARG A 118 -0.19 -12.17 -1.13
N ARG A 119 -1.51 -12.39 -1.12
CA ARG A 119 -2.13 -13.62 -1.66
C ARG A 119 -1.95 -13.73 -3.17
N MET A 120 -2.06 -12.62 -3.90
CA MET A 120 -1.90 -12.59 -5.35
C MET A 120 -0.47 -12.88 -5.81
N ALA A 121 0.55 -12.68 -4.96
CA ALA A 121 1.90 -13.15 -5.24
C ALA A 121 2.04 -14.68 -5.25
N GLN A 122 1.07 -15.41 -4.68
CA GLN A 122 0.95 -16.88 -4.70
C GLN A 122 2.21 -17.64 -4.22
N GLY A 123 3.02 -17.03 -3.35
CA GLY A 123 4.28 -17.62 -2.89
C GLY A 123 5.34 -17.77 -4.00
N THR A 124 5.16 -17.14 -5.16
CA THR A 124 6.16 -17.10 -6.24
C THR A 124 7.41 -16.32 -5.80
N VAL A 125 7.19 -15.28 -5.01
CA VAL A 125 8.22 -14.42 -4.41
C VAL A 125 7.90 -14.20 -2.93
N ALA A 126 8.92 -13.88 -2.16
CA ALA A 126 8.75 -13.53 -0.76
C ALA A 126 8.09 -12.16 -0.64
N SER A 127 7.10 -12.07 0.23
CA SER A 127 6.37 -10.85 0.54
C SER A 127 6.75 -10.36 1.93
N LEU A 128 7.17 -9.09 2.06
CA LEU A 128 7.51 -8.47 3.35
C LEU A 128 6.59 -7.28 3.65
N GLY A 129 6.26 -7.11 4.93
CA GLY A 129 5.33 -6.08 5.38
C GLY A 129 3.86 -6.49 5.22
N PRO A 130 2.91 -5.55 5.22
CA PRO A 130 3.16 -4.11 5.19
C PRO A 130 3.73 -3.58 6.51
N ILE A 131 4.56 -2.53 6.44
CA ILE A 131 4.96 -1.74 7.62
C ILE A 131 4.56 -0.28 7.44
N LYS A 132 4.36 0.44 8.54
CA LYS A 132 4.00 1.87 8.50
C LYS A 132 5.09 2.72 7.85
N GLN A 133 4.68 3.73 7.08
CA GLN A 133 5.58 4.68 6.42
C GLN A 133 6.60 5.28 7.38
N GLN A 134 6.16 5.73 8.55
CA GLN A 134 7.05 6.31 9.56
C GLN A 134 8.15 5.31 9.97
N THR A 135 7.79 4.04 10.15
CA THR A 135 8.76 2.99 10.52
C THR A 135 9.73 2.72 9.37
N PHE A 136 9.22 2.60 8.14
CA PHE A 136 10.05 2.39 6.96
C PHE A 136 11.06 3.52 6.77
N LEU A 137 10.60 4.78 6.74
CA LEU A 137 11.45 5.95 6.53
C LEU A 137 12.47 6.16 7.66
N LYS A 138 12.08 5.88 8.91
CA LYS A 138 13.00 5.91 10.04
C LYS A 138 14.13 4.90 9.88
N ASN A 139 13.81 3.67 9.47
CA ASN A 139 14.80 2.62 9.21
C ASN A 139 15.72 2.98 8.03
N MET A 140 15.25 3.79 7.08
CA MET A 140 16.05 4.32 5.97
C MET A 140 16.90 5.55 6.33
N GLY A 141 16.87 6.01 7.59
CA GLY A 141 17.72 7.09 8.07
C GLY A 141 17.24 8.51 7.75
N ILE A 142 15.93 8.71 7.60
CA ILE A 142 15.36 10.02 7.27
C ILE A 142 15.74 11.12 8.28
N ASP A 143 15.88 10.80 9.57
CA ASP A 143 16.25 11.75 10.63
C ASP A 143 17.65 12.35 10.38
N VAL A 144 18.61 11.51 10.01
CA VAL A 144 19.99 11.92 9.68
C VAL A 144 19.98 12.76 8.41
N ARG A 145 19.21 12.34 7.40
CA ARG A 145 19.10 13.08 6.14
C ARG A 145 18.51 14.47 6.36
N LEU A 146 17.47 14.60 7.20
CA LEU A 146 16.89 15.89 7.54
C LEU A 146 17.93 16.80 8.21
N LYS A 147 18.68 16.29 9.19
CA LYS A 147 19.73 17.08 9.85
C LYS A 147 20.74 17.65 8.85
N VAL A 148 21.26 16.81 7.96
CA VAL A 148 22.22 17.24 6.92
C VAL A 148 21.61 18.31 6.00
N LEU A 149 20.35 18.15 5.59
CA LEU A 149 19.67 19.13 4.75
C LEU A 149 19.46 20.46 5.47
N LEU A 150 19.09 20.43 6.75
CA LEU A 150 18.96 21.63 7.57
C LEU A 150 20.33 22.31 7.75
N ASP A 151 21.39 21.57 8.09
CA ASP A 151 22.72 22.16 8.31
C ASP A 151 23.29 22.84 7.05
N LYS A 152 22.91 22.34 5.85
CA LYS A 152 23.30 22.93 4.57
C LYS A 152 22.37 24.03 4.07
N SER A 153 21.21 24.22 4.69
CA SER A 153 20.23 25.22 4.27
C SER A 153 20.40 26.53 5.05
N THR A 154 20.79 27.59 4.34
CA THR A 154 20.92 28.95 4.89
C THR A 154 19.60 29.72 4.87
N GLU A 155 18.70 29.41 3.93
CA GLU A 155 17.42 30.10 3.75
C GLU A 155 16.38 29.66 4.79
N PRO A 156 15.84 30.57 5.62
CA PRO A 156 14.85 30.22 6.65
C PRO A 156 13.57 29.59 6.10
N SER A 157 13.09 30.04 4.94
CA SER A 157 11.88 29.53 4.29
C SER A 157 12.03 28.07 3.88
N LEU A 158 13.17 27.70 3.29
CA LEU A 158 13.48 26.32 2.91
C LEU A 158 13.58 25.41 4.13
N ARG A 159 14.22 25.88 5.21
CA ARG A 159 14.30 25.12 6.48
C ARG A 159 12.91 24.81 7.03
N GLN A 160 12.01 25.79 7.00
CA GLN A 160 10.63 25.60 7.46
C GLN A 160 9.87 24.59 6.57
N GLN A 161 10.05 24.66 5.25
CA GLN A 161 9.46 23.69 4.31
C GLN A 161 9.97 22.26 4.57
N LEU A 162 11.27 22.08 4.81
CA LEU A 162 11.86 20.78 5.15
C LEU A 162 11.24 20.19 6.43
N LEU A 163 11.10 21.02 7.47
CA LEU A 163 10.48 20.60 8.73
C LEU A 163 9.00 20.23 8.55
N GLN A 164 8.26 21.01 7.77
CA GLN A 164 6.84 20.73 7.46
C GLN A 164 6.66 19.46 6.63
N GLY A 165 7.51 19.24 5.63
CA GLY A 165 7.50 18.04 4.80
C GLY A 165 7.87 16.79 5.61
N TYR A 166 8.88 16.88 6.47
CA TYR A 166 9.23 15.82 7.39
C TYR A 166 8.07 15.48 8.34
N ASP A 167 7.44 16.49 8.96
CA ASP A 167 6.27 16.27 9.81
C ASP A 167 5.10 15.66 9.01
N MET A 168 4.85 16.09 7.77
CA MET A 168 3.84 15.47 6.92
C MET A 168 4.08 13.97 6.71
N LEU A 169 5.32 13.58 6.40
CA LEU A 169 5.69 12.19 6.12
C LEU A 169 5.76 11.32 7.37
N MET A 170 6.23 11.86 8.51
CA MET A 170 6.56 11.08 9.70
C MET A 170 5.49 11.11 10.78
N ASN A 171 4.62 12.13 10.81
CA ASN A 171 3.63 12.28 11.87
C ASN A 171 2.53 11.20 11.77
N PRO A 172 2.27 10.43 12.84
CA PRO A 172 1.22 9.41 12.89
C PRO A 172 -0.17 9.91 12.49
N LYS A 173 -0.50 11.15 12.87
CA LYS A 173 -1.81 11.76 12.57
C LYS A 173 -1.96 12.19 11.10
N LYS A 174 -0.84 12.27 10.38
CA LYS A 174 -0.74 12.63 8.96
C LYS A 174 -0.47 11.38 8.12
N MET A 175 0.63 11.32 7.36
CA MET A 175 0.92 10.18 6.48
C MET A 175 1.61 9.01 7.20
N GLY A 176 2.27 9.26 8.34
CA GLY A 176 3.19 8.31 8.98
C GLY A 176 2.60 6.93 9.26
N GLU A 177 1.34 6.86 9.71
CA GLU A 177 0.63 5.60 9.97
C GLU A 177 -0.43 5.24 8.91
N ARG A 178 -0.82 6.20 8.06
CA ARG A 178 -1.81 5.98 7.00
C ARG A 178 -1.23 5.23 5.81
N PHE A 179 -0.02 5.61 5.42
CA PHE A 179 0.74 4.94 4.36
C PHE A 179 1.46 3.71 4.90
N ASN A 180 1.52 2.68 4.08
CA ASN A 180 2.25 1.47 4.35
C ASN A 180 3.17 1.11 3.18
N PHE A 181 4.26 0.41 3.52
CA PHE A 181 5.25 -0.08 2.57
C PHE A 181 5.24 -1.61 2.59
N PHE A 182 5.09 -2.19 1.40
CA PHE A 182 5.03 -3.63 1.16
C PHE A 182 6.02 -3.99 0.05
N ALA A 183 6.79 -5.05 0.24
CA ALA A 183 7.86 -5.40 -0.68
C ALA A 183 7.74 -6.84 -1.19
N LEU A 184 8.12 -7.03 -2.46
CA LEU A 184 8.23 -8.33 -3.12
C LEU A 184 9.68 -8.59 -3.50
N LEU A 185 10.23 -9.73 -3.09
CA LEU A 185 11.65 -10.07 -3.22
C LEU A 185 11.84 -11.55 -3.62
N PRO A 186 12.94 -11.92 -4.29
CA PRO A 186 13.30 -13.33 -4.46
C PRO A 186 13.53 -14.01 -3.10
N HIS A 187 13.02 -15.23 -2.91
CA HIS A 187 13.18 -15.99 -1.67
C HIS A 187 14.65 -16.15 -1.24
N GLN A 188 15.56 -16.31 -2.20
CA GLN A 188 16.99 -16.48 -1.96
C GLN A 188 17.60 -15.31 -1.19
N ARG A 189 17.06 -14.08 -1.35
CA ARG A 189 17.53 -12.89 -0.63
C ARG A 189 17.22 -12.94 0.87
N LEU A 190 16.25 -13.74 1.30
CA LEU A 190 15.91 -13.94 2.70
C LEU A 190 16.72 -15.06 3.35
N HIS A 191 17.02 -16.12 2.59
CA HIS A 191 17.81 -17.27 3.09
C HIS A 191 19.30 -16.99 3.21
N ALA A 192 19.85 -16.04 2.44
CA ALA A 192 21.26 -15.66 2.58
C ALA A 192 21.63 -15.19 4.01
N ARG A 193 20.67 -14.69 4.79
CA ARG A 193 20.91 -14.24 6.17
C ARG A 193 20.93 -15.38 7.21
N SER A 194 20.36 -16.55 6.92
CA SER A 194 20.33 -17.67 7.88
C SER A 194 21.55 -18.60 7.79
N HIS A 195 22.31 -18.57 6.70
CA HIS A 195 23.55 -19.35 6.56
C HIS A 195 24.82 -18.63 7.05
N GLU A 196 24.81 -17.29 7.19
CA GLU A 196 25.98 -16.54 7.67
C GLU A 196 26.24 -16.67 9.18
N ILE A 197 25.30 -17.20 9.97
CA ILE A 197 25.52 -17.41 11.42
C ILE A 197 26.40 -18.64 11.70
N ASN A 198 26.63 -19.53 10.73
CA ASN A 198 27.43 -20.75 10.92
C ASN A 198 28.65 -20.89 9.97
N ALA A 199 29.05 -19.84 9.26
CA ALA A 199 30.24 -19.87 8.41
C ALA A 199 31.37 -19.02 9.03
N ASN A 200 32.38 -19.71 9.54
CA ASN A 200 33.64 -19.17 10.04
C ASN A 200 34.27 -18.11 9.12
N HIS A 201 34.85 -17.09 9.76
CA HIS A 201 35.87 -16.15 9.28
C HIS A 201 36.23 -16.21 7.79
N SER A 202 35.61 -15.36 6.99
CA SER A 202 36.23 -14.85 5.76
C SER A 202 35.88 -13.36 5.59
N LYS A 203 36.83 -12.59 5.02
CA LYS A 203 36.84 -11.12 5.00
C LYS A 203 35.51 -10.54 4.46
N PRO A 204 35.05 -9.39 4.99
CA PRO A 204 33.80 -8.80 4.54
C PRO A 204 33.88 -8.38 3.08
N SER A 205 32.96 -8.90 2.26
CA SER A 205 32.69 -8.37 0.93
C SER A 205 32.19 -6.93 1.02
N PRO A 206 32.55 -6.04 0.09
CA PRO A 206 32.12 -4.65 0.15
C PRO A 206 30.59 -4.56 0.06
N SER A 207 30.02 -3.73 0.93
CA SER A 207 28.58 -3.48 1.03
C SER A 207 28.03 -3.00 -0.32
N PRO A 208 26.88 -3.51 -0.80
CA PRO A 208 26.35 -3.19 -2.14
C PRO A 208 25.73 -1.79 -2.23
N VAL A 209 25.78 -0.99 -1.16
CA VAL A 209 25.25 0.38 -1.13
C VAL A 209 26.42 1.34 -1.03
N ALA A 210 26.76 1.97 -2.16
CA ALA A 210 27.67 3.11 -2.17
C ALA A 210 27.03 4.26 -1.35
N GLY A 211 27.77 4.79 -0.37
CA GLY A 211 27.47 6.10 0.23
C GLY A 211 27.18 6.16 1.74
N PHE A 212 27.20 5.06 2.49
CA PHE A 212 26.97 5.11 3.95
C PHE A 212 28.19 4.81 4.83
N SER A 213 29.34 4.44 4.25
CA SER A 213 30.57 4.10 5.01
C SER A 213 31.41 5.30 5.44
N GLU A 214 31.09 6.53 4.99
CA GLU A 214 31.91 7.73 5.23
C GLU A 214 31.35 8.69 6.30
N LEU A 215 30.38 8.24 7.11
CA LEU A 215 29.92 9.01 8.27
C LEU A 215 30.65 8.55 9.54
N THR A 216 31.96 8.70 9.56
CA THR A 216 32.75 8.67 10.80
C THR A 216 32.71 10.07 11.42
N TRP A 217 32.09 10.18 12.58
CA TRP A 217 31.95 11.41 13.37
C TRP A 217 33.32 11.93 13.84
N GLN A 218 33.56 13.23 13.64
CA GLN A 218 34.45 14.06 14.46
C GLN A 218 33.58 14.96 15.34
#